data_AF-A0A2N2FBY1-F1
#
_entry.id   AF-A0A2N2FBY1-F1
#
_cell.length_a   1.000
_cell.length_b   1.000
_cell.length_c   1.000
_cell.angle_alpha   90.00
_cell.angle_beta   90.00
_cell.angle_gamma   90.00
#
_symmetry.space_group_name_H-M   'P 1'
#
loop_
_entity.id
_entity.type
_entity.pdbx_description
1 polymer ?
#
loop_
_entity_poly.entity_id
_entity_poly.type
_entity_poly.pdbx_seq_one_letter_code
_entity_poly.pdbx_strand_id
1 'polypeptide(L)' 'MTLSADVRKRIGKTLLRYLDNPHQYAEALTDPELGGYRFRIGDYRVIFDMEGEEIVVLRVGHRKEIYKKA' A
#
# COMPACT_ATOMS: atom_id res chain seq x y z
N MET A 1 -7.08 -14.23 -5.32
CA MET A 1 -5.66 -14.65 -5.35
C MET A 1 -5.04 -14.39 -4.00
N THR A 2 -4.65 -15.44 -3.28
CA THR A 2 -4.01 -15.33 -1.97
C THR A 2 -2.58 -14.84 -2.14
N LEU A 3 -2.17 -13.81 -1.39
CA LEU A 3 -0.76 -13.37 -1.35
C LEU A 3 0.11 -14.57 -0.94
N SER A 4 1.25 -14.81 -1.61
CA SER A 4 2.17 -15.85 -1.14
C SER A 4 2.79 -15.46 0.21
N ALA A 5 3.30 -16.43 0.97
CA ALA A 5 3.93 -16.17 2.26
C ALA A 5 5.12 -15.21 2.13
N ASP A 6 5.95 -15.38 1.09
CA ASP A 6 7.10 -14.51 0.82
C ASP A 6 6.68 -13.08 0.50
N VAL A 7 5.60 -12.92 -0.27
CA VAL A 7 5.06 -11.59 -0.60
C VAL A 7 4.55 -10.91 0.66
N ARG A 8 3.79 -11.61 1.52
CA ARG A 8 3.33 -11.04 2.80
C ARG A 8 4.50 -10.61 3.67
N LYS A 9 5.52 -11.46 3.81
CA LYS A 9 6.73 -11.16 4.60
C LYS A 9 7.46 -9.94 4.06
N ARG A 10 7.61 -9.84 2.73
CA ARG A 10 8.25 -8.68 2.08
C ARG A 10 7.46 -7.40 2.33
N ILE A 11 6.13 -7.42 2.12
CA ILE A 11 5.27 -6.27 2.34
C ILE A 11 5.35 -5.80 3.80
N GLY A 12 5.19 -6.72 4.77
CA GLY A 12 5.27 -6.38 6.19
C GLY A 12 6.61 -5.76 6.58
N LYS A 13 7.74 -6.34 6.15
CA LYS A 13 9.07 -5.78 6.41
C LYS A 13 9.24 -4.38 5.81
N THR A 14 8.71 -4.16 4.61
CA THR A 14 8.78 -2.84 3.95
C THR A 14 7.91 -1.81 4.67
N LEU A 15 6.69 -2.17 5.09
CA LEU A 15 5.82 -1.26 5.85
C LEU A 15 6.47 -0.82 7.15
N LEU A 16 7.09 -1.74 7.90
CA LEU A 16 7.85 -1.38 9.12
C LEU A 16 8.98 -0.39 8.83
N ARG A 17 9.65 -0.49 7.68
CA ARG A 17 10.70 0.46 7.27
C ARG A 17 10.15 1.84 6.90
N TYR A 18 8.88 1.92 6.48
CA TYR A 18 8.27 3.15 6.02
C TYR A 18 7.61 3.94 7.15
N LEU A 19 7.40 3.34 8.34
CA LEU A 19 6.75 3.98 9.49
C LEU A 19 7.42 5.29 9.91
N ASP A 20 8.75 5.37 9.87
CA ASP A 20 9.48 6.56 10.33
C ASP A 20 9.25 7.78 9.43
N ASN A 21 9.02 7.58 8.13
CA ASN A 21 8.75 8.66 7.19
C ASN A 21 7.94 8.15 5.98
N PRO A 22 6.62 7.93 6.16
CA PRO A 22 5.79 7.31 5.13
C PRO A 22 5.68 8.18 3.88
N HIS A 23 5.60 9.50 4.03
CA HIS A 23 5.49 10.43 2.91
C HIS A 23 6.68 10.36 1.95
N GLN A 24 7.89 10.02 2.45
CA GLN A 24 9.07 9.84 1.60
C GLN A 24 8.91 8.68 0.60
N TYR A 25 8.10 7.67 0.94
CA TYR A 25 7.93 6.46 0.13
C TYR A 25 6.56 6.38 -0.55
N ALA A 26 5.66 7.30 -0.23
CA ALA A 26 4.30 7.34 -0.72
C ALA A 26 4.18 8.12 -2.03
N GLU A 27 3.38 7.60 -2.95
CA GLU A 27 2.90 8.36 -4.11
C GLU A 27 1.42 8.72 -3.87
N ALA A 28 1.06 10.00 -4.02
CA ALA A 28 -0.33 10.43 -3.93
C ALA A 28 -1.15 9.80 -5.07
N LEU A 29 -2.36 9.35 -4.75
CA LEU A 29 -3.33 8.87 -5.73
C LEU A 29 -4.13 10.05 -6.29
N THR A 30 -4.46 9.98 -7.57
CA THR A 30 -5.31 10.97 -8.25
C THR A 30 -6.80 10.66 -8.11
N ASP A 31 -7.13 9.39 -7.85
CA ASP A 31 -8.50 8.92 -7.66
C ASP A 31 -8.77 8.73 -6.16
N PRO A 32 -9.50 9.67 -5.52
CA PRO A 32 -9.74 9.64 -4.08
C PRO A 32 -10.66 8.50 -3.65
N GLU A 33 -11.41 7.85 -4.55
CA GLU A 33 -12.27 6.70 -4.18
C GLU A 33 -11.43 5.46 -3.79
N LEU A 34 -10.17 5.40 -4.22
CA LEU A 34 -9.28 4.30 -3.91
C LEU A 34 -8.56 4.49 -2.57
N GLY A 35 -8.32 5.74 -2.18
CA GLY A 35 -7.49 6.18 -1.07
C GLY A 35 -6.60 7.37 -1.47
N GLY A 36 -5.92 7.97 -0.50
CA GLY A 36 -5.07 9.15 -0.70
C GLY A 36 -3.66 8.82 -1.18
N TYR A 37 -3.10 7.69 -0.76
CA TYR A 37 -1.70 7.35 -1.02
C TYR A 37 -1.48 5.90 -1.41
N ARG A 38 -0.30 5.64 -1.99
CA ARG A 38 0.16 4.33 -2.39
C ARG A 38 1.63 4.11 -2.09
N PHE A 39 1.95 2.97 -1.50
CA PHE A 39 3.29 2.40 -1.54
C PHE A 39 3.47 1.45 -2.73
N ARG A 40 4.64 1.50 -3.35
CA ARG A 40 5.10 0.54 -4.35
C ARG A 40 6.09 -0.46 -3.75
N ILE A 41 5.76 -1.74 -3.79
CA ILE A 41 6.58 -2.82 -3.23
C ILE A 41 6.72 -3.92 -4.30
N GLY A 42 7.67 -3.73 -5.21
CA GLY A 42 7.82 -4.56 -6.40
C GLY A 42 6.54 -4.54 -7.25
N ASP A 43 5.96 -5.71 -7.51
CA ASP A 43 4.69 -5.84 -8.25
C ASP A 43 3.42 -5.63 -7.41
N TYR A 44 3.58 -5.36 -6.12
CA TYR A 44 2.46 -5.16 -5.19
C TYR A 44 2.33 -3.70 -4.78
N ARG A 45 1.10 -3.29 -4.53
CA ARG A 45 0.72 -1.95 -4.10
C ARG A 45 0.01 -2.08 -2.77
N VAL A 46 0.27 -1.11 -1.90
CA VAL A 46 -0.47 -0.91 -0.66
C VAL A 46 -1.12 0.45 -0.77
N ILE A 47 -2.44 0.50 -0.83
CA ILE A 47 -3.21 1.73 -0.83
C ILE A 47 -3.62 2.02 0.61
N PHE A 48 -3.40 3.25 1.05
CA PHE A 48 -3.59 3.65 2.44
C PHE A 48 -3.95 5.13 2.54
N ASP A 49 -4.50 5.48 3.71
CA ASP A 49 -4.72 6.85 4.14
C ASP A 49 -3.86 7.18 5.37
N MET A 50 -3.62 8.48 5.56
CA MET A 50 -2.98 9.00 6.77
C MET A 50 -4.08 9.56 7.68
N GLU A 51 -4.20 9.01 8.88
CA GLU A 51 -5.07 9.53 9.94
C GLU A 51 -4.19 10.09 11.06
N GLY A 52 -3.88 11.38 10.98
CA GLY A 52 -2.86 12.00 11.83
C GLY A 52 -1.48 11.39 11.54
N GLU A 53 -0.93 10.68 12.53
CA GLU A 53 0.36 9.97 12.42
C GLU A 53 0.20 8.48 12.07
N GLU A 54 -1.04 7.99 11.93
CA GLU A 54 -1.33 6.59 11.66
C GLU A 54 -1.49 6.31 10.16
N ILE A 55 -0.96 5.16 9.73
CA ILE A 55 -1.17 4.61 8.38
C ILE A 55 -2.34 3.63 8.42
N VAL A 56 -3.43 3.97 7.77
CA VAL A 56 -4.61 3.09 7.63
C VAL A 56 -4.55 2.37 6.29
N VAL A 57 -4.21 1.08 6.31
CA VAL A 57 -4.12 0.26 5.09
C VAL A 57 -5.50 -0.14 4.60
N LEU A 58 -5.90 0.38 3.43
CA LEU A 58 -7.19 0.11 2.81
C LEU A 58 -7.15 -1.14 1.94
N ARG A 59 -6.10 -1.30 1.13
CA ARG A 59 -5.99 -2.39 0.15
C ARG A 59 -4.54 -2.83 -0.03
N VAL A 60 -4.34 -4.14 -0.17
CA VAL A 60 -3.06 -4.73 -0.58
C VAL A 60 -3.30 -5.65 -1.76
N GLY A 61 -2.59 -5.41 -2.87
CA GLY A 61 -2.85 -6.17 -4.08
C GLY A 61 -1.75 -6.08 -5.13
N HIS A 62 -1.74 -7.04 -6.06
CA HIS A 62 -0.89 -6.99 -7.23
C HIS A 62 -1.32 -5.85 -8.15
N ARG A 63 -0.37 -5.22 -8.85
CA ARG A 63 -0.61 -4.03 -9.69
C ARG A 63 -1.71 -4.16 -10.73
N LYS A 64 -1.92 -5.39 -11.22
CA LYS A 64 -2.93 -5.70 -12.25
C LYS A 64 -4.35 -5.78 -11.67
N GLU A 65 -4.47 -6.05 -10.38
CA GLU A 65 -5.75 -6.38 -9.74
C GLU A 65 -6.24 -5.28 -8.81
N ILE A 66 -5.32 -4.51 -8.19
CA ILE A 66 -5.67 -3.60 -7.09
C ILE A 66 -6.62 -2.45 -7.48
N TYR A 67 -6.68 -2.11 -8.77
CA TYR A 67 -7.53 -1.04 -9.31
C TYR A 67 -8.81 -1.56 -9.97
N LYS A 68 -9.00 -2.87 -10.05
CA LYS A 68 -10.25 -3.41 -10.59
C LYS A 68 -11.36 -3.14 -9.58
N LYS A 69 -12.47 -2.56 -10.05
CA LYS A 69 -13.69 -2.46 -9.25
C LYS A 69 -14.15 -3.87 -8.89
N ALA A 70 -14.59 -4.06 -7.65
CA ALA A 70 -15.23 -5.30 -7.22
C ALA A 70 -16.58 -5.46 -7.93
#